data_AF-A0A9D8TPE9-F1
#
_entry.id   AF-A0A9D8TPE9-F1
#
_cell.length_a   1.000
_cell.length_b   1.000
_cell.length_c   1.000
_cell.angle_alpha   90.00
_cell.angle_beta   90.00
_cell.angle_gamma   90.00
#
_symmetry.space_group_name_H-M   'P 1'
#
loop_
_entity.id
_entity.type
_entity.pdbx_description
1 polymer ?
#
loop_
_entity_poly.entity_id
_entity_poly.type
_entity_poly.pdbx_seq_one_letter_code
_entity_poly.pdbx_strand_id
1 'polypeptide(L)'
;MAWDRNDLIPQTEITEKVTQRTVDFAKRFGAYLGKDDRRPSTDRNGRNIEIKESKLTTSQLRKFFGEVKRQQMSGYDETDFVLLKPKLAYAVGRAKDANAKINDFYFVISKAIDNVSSELHFKNFIKVFEAIVAYHKAAEESKLNDNN
;
A
#
# COMPACT_ATOMS: atom_id res chain seq x y z
N MET A 1 -11.72 -3.91 9.63
CA MET A 1 -11.73 -5.19 8.90
C MET A 1 -10.43 -5.30 8.14
N ALA A 2 -9.80 -6.48 8.11
CA ALA A 2 -8.58 -6.72 7.34
C ALA A 2 -8.81 -6.47 5.83
N TRP A 3 -7.75 -6.11 5.10
CA TRP A 3 -7.84 -5.91 3.65
C TRP A 3 -8.15 -7.23 2.93
N ASP A 4 -9.09 -7.20 1.98
CA ASP A 4 -9.34 -8.35 1.11
C ASP A 4 -8.20 -8.47 0.09
N ARG A 5 -7.43 -9.55 0.17
CA ARG A 5 -6.30 -9.80 -0.74
C ARG A 5 -6.73 -10.08 -2.18
N ASN A 6 -8.02 -10.21 -2.46
CA ASN A 6 -8.55 -10.24 -3.82
C ASN A 6 -8.83 -8.83 -4.37
N ASP A 7 -8.91 -7.82 -3.50
CA ASP A 7 -9.05 -6.43 -3.88
C ASP A 7 -7.69 -5.85 -4.24
N LEU A 8 -7.30 -6.08 -5.50
CA LEU A 8 -6.06 -5.60 -6.10
C LEU A 8 -6.34 -4.51 -7.13
N ILE A 9 -5.35 -3.66 -7.38
CA ILE A 9 -5.40 -2.76 -8.54
C ILE A 9 -5.49 -3.62 -9.82
N PRO A 10 -6.46 -3.37 -10.72
CA PRO A 10 -6.53 -4.10 -11.98
C PRO A 10 -5.24 -3.91 -12.78
N GLN A 11 -4.75 -4.99 -13.40
CA GLN A 11 -3.50 -4.95 -14.18
C GLN A 11 -3.52 -3.87 -15.27
N THR A 12 -4.67 -3.64 -15.90
CA THR A 12 -4.88 -2.62 -16.94
C THR A 12 -4.59 -1.20 -16.46
N GLU A 13 -4.73 -0.91 -15.16
CA GLU A 13 -4.38 0.41 -14.60
C GLU A 13 -2.86 0.65 -14.61
N ILE A 14 -2.06 -0.42 -14.64
CA ILE A 14 -0.61 -0.38 -14.78
C ILE A 14 -0.22 -0.49 -16.26
N THR A 15 -0.74 -1.49 -16.99
CA THR A 15 -0.27 -1.83 -18.33
C THR A 15 -0.85 -0.96 -19.45
N GLU A 16 -2.00 -0.31 -19.21
CA GLU A 16 -2.66 0.51 -20.22
C GLU A 16 -2.74 1.97 -19.74
N LYS A 17 -3.72 2.28 -18.89
CA LYS A 17 -4.02 3.65 -18.49
C LYS A 17 -4.66 3.69 -17.11
N VAL A 18 -4.24 4.68 -16.33
CA VAL A 18 -4.85 5.05 -15.05
C VAL A 18 -6.24 5.67 -15.28
N THR A 19 -7.25 5.13 -14.61
CA THR A 19 -8.65 5.55 -14.69
C THR A 19 -9.21 5.90 -13.30
N GLN A 20 -10.52 6.19 -13.24
CA GLN A 20 -11.24 6.39 -11.98
C GLN A 20 -11.12 5.19 -11.03
N ARG A 21 -10.94 3.96 -11.56
CA ARG A 21 -10.75 2.76 -10.73
C ARG A 21 -9.51 2.86 -9.85
N THR A 22 -8.44 3.48 -10.34
CA THR A 22 -7.25 3.77 -9.51
C THR A 22 -7.59 4.69 -8.34
N VAL A 23 -8.37 5.74 -8.58
CA VAL A 23 -8.76 6.70 -7.54
C VAL A 23 -9.64 6.02 -6.49
N ASP A 24 -10.63 5.23 -6.92
CA ASP A 24 -11.54 4.53 -6.01
C ASP A 24 -10.81 3.46 -5.18
N PHE A 25 -9.91 2.71 -5.82
CA PHE A 25 -9.02 1.76 -5.15
C PHE A 25 -8.13 2.49 -4.13
N ALA A 26 -7.42 3.53 -4.55
CA ALA A 26 -6.51 4.28 -3.71
C ALA A 26 -7.23 4.95 -2.53
N LYS A 27 -8.47 5.42 -2.73
CA LYS A 27 -9.31 5.96 -1.66
C LYS A 27 -9.58 4.92 -0.58
N ARG A 28 -10.02 3.72 -0.97
CA ARG A 28 -10.32 2.63 -0.02
C ARG A 28 -9.05 2.11 0.64
N PHE A 29 -8.03 1.79 -0.15
CA PHE A 29 -6.80 1.20 0.33
C PHE A 29 -5.95 2.18 1.14
N GLY A 30 -5.74 3.39 0.64
CA GLY A 30 -5.03 4.45 1.36
C GLY A 30 -5.69 4.77 2.70
N ALA A 31 -7.03 4.92 2.71
CA ALA A 31 -7.75 5.14 3.97
C ALA A 31 -7.62 3.97 4.95
N TYR A 32 -7.68 2.73 4.47
CA TYR A 32 -7.40 1.54 5.26
C TYR A 32 -6.00 1.60 5.88
N LEU A 33 -4.98 1.88 5.09
CA LEU A 33 -3.58 1.93 5.54
C LEU A 33 -3.33 3.04 6.58
N GLY A 34 -4.06 4.16 6.50
CA GLY A 34 -3.83 5.35 7.33
C GLY A 34 -4.39 5.30 8.74
N LYS A 35 -5.25 4.31 9.06
CA LYS A 35 -5.96 4.22 10.35
C LYS A 35 -5.55 2.96 11.10
N ASP A 36 -5.42 3.05 12.42
CA ASP A 36 -5.34 1.84 13.26
C ASP A 36 -6.71 1.15 13.25
N ASP A 37 -6.72 -0.18 13.35
CA ASP A 37 -7.95 -0.95 13.51
C ASP A 37 -7.85 -1.90 14.71
N ARG A 38 -8.99 -2.12 15.37
CA ARG A 38 -9.11 -3.01 16.52
C ARG A 38 -10.39 -3.79 16.38
N ARG A 39 -10.30 -5.12 16.52
CA ARG A 39 -11.47 -5.98 16.41
C ARG A 39 -11.47 -7.07 17.48
N PRO A 40 -12.64 -7.37 18.06
CA PRO A 40 -12.78 -8.53 18.92
C PRO A 40 -12.53 -9.80 18.12
N SER A 41 -11.91 -10.78 18.78
CA SER A 41 -11.66 -12.11 18.26
C SER A 41 -11.62 -13.11 19.41
N THR A 42 -11.45 -14.38 19.09
CA THR A 42 -11.41 -15.47 20.06
C THR A 42 -10.15 -16.29 19.82
N ASP A 43 -9.37 -16.54 20.86
CA ASP A 43 -8.20 -17.40 20.77
C ASP A 43 -8.58 -18.88 20.62
N ARG A 44 -7.58 -19.76 20.45
CA ARG A 44 -7.78 -21.20 20.30
C ARG A 44 -8.45 -21.87 21.50
N ASN A 45 -8.48 -21.21 22.66
CA ASN A 45 -9.06 -21.71 23.90
C ASN A 45 -10.45 -21.11 24.18
N GLY A 46 -11.04 -20.36 23.24
CA GLY A 46 -12.35 -19.73 23.43
C GLY A 46 -12.30 -18.42 24.21
N ARG A 47 -11.12 -17.84 24.48
CA ARG A 47 -11.01 -16.57 25.22
C ARG A 47 -11.17 -15.39 24.28
N ASN A 48 -11.93 -14.39 24.72
CA ASN A 48 -12.02 -13.12 24.01
C ASN A 48 -10.68 -12.40 24.02
N ILE A 49 -10.20 -12.06 22.83
CA ILE A 49 -8.98 -11.29 22.60
C ILE A 49 -9.29 -10.10 21.68
N GLU A 50 -8.40 -9.12 21.65
CA GLU A 50 -8.46 -8.02 20.68
C GLU A 50 -7.32 -8.20 19.68
N ILE A 51 -7.65 -8.20 18.39
CA ILE A 51 -6.66 -8.10 17.32
C ILE A 51 -6.49 -6.61 17.01
N LYS A 52 -5.26 -6.12 17.19
CA LYS A 52 -4.86 -4.78 16.77
C LYS A 52 -4.12 -4.87 15.44
N GLU A 53 -4.61 -4.13 14.44
CA GLU A 53 -3.94 -3.95 13.15
C GLU A 53 -3.36 -2.53 13.10
N SER A 54 -2.05 -2.43 13.31
CA SER A 54 -1.36 -1.13 13.32
C SER A 54 -1.31 -0.51 11.93
N LYS A 55 -1.60 0.79 11.84
CA LYS A 55 -1.53 1.56 10.58
C LYS A 55 -0.15 1.50 9.94
N LEU A 56 -0.09 1.72 8.63
CA LEU A 56 1.17 2.03 7.97
C LEU A 56 1.61 3.42 8.40
N THR A 57 2.75 3.54 9.07
CA THR A 57 3.21 4.84 9.56
C THR A 57 3.72 5.72 8.42
N THR A 58 3.56 7.04 8.55
CA THR A 58 4.18 8.02 7.62
C THR A 58 5.69 7.78 7.47
N SER A 59 6.39 7.35 8.52
CA SER A 59 7.84 7.04 8.43
C SER A 59 8.13 5.86 7.51
N GLN A 60 7.36 4.77 7.62
CA GLN A 60 7.48 3.61 6.74
C GLN A 60 7.15 3.99 5.30
N LEU A 61 6.03 4.68 5.08
CA LEU A 61 5.60 5.09 3.74
C LEU A 61 6.58 6.08 3.09
N ARG A 62 7.08 7.07 3.84
CA ARG A 62 8.07 8.05 3.35
C ARG A 62 9.36 7.38 2.90
N LYS A 63 9.86 6.38 3.64
CA LYS A 63 11.07 5.65 3.24
C LYS A 63 10.90 4.99 1.87
N PHE A 64 9.79 4.28 1.68
CA PHE A 64 9.50 3.64 0.40
C PHE A 64 9.24 4.67 -0.72
N PHE A 65 8.48 5.73 -0.42
CA PHE A 65 8.24 6.83 -1.35
C PHE A 65 9.53 7.49 -1.83
N GLY A 66 10.48 7.75 -0.94
CA GLY A 66 11.77 8.33 -1.30
C GLY A 66 12.57 7.45 -2.28
N GLU A 67 12.57 6.13 -2.10
CA GLU A 67 13.19 5.19 -3.02
C GLU A 67 12.56 5.24 -4.41
N VAL A 68 11.22 5.24 -4.46
CA VAL A 68 10.43 5.32 -5.70
C VAL A 68 10.70 6.64 -6.44
N LYS A 69 10.72 7.78 -5.73
CA LYS A 69 11.01 9.09 -6.33
C LYS A 69 12.45 9.19 -6.84
N ARG A 70 13.43 8.58 -6.15
CA ARG A 70 14.81 8.53 -6.65
C ARG A 70 14.87 7.80 -7.99
N GLN A 71 14.23 6.63 -8.11
CA GLN A 71 14.16 5.91 -9.40
C GLN A 71 13.41 6.72 -10.46
N GLN A 72 12.34 7.42 -10.09
CA GLN A 72 11.65 8.30 -11.03
C GLN A 72 12.56 9.43 -11.56
N MET A 73 13.41 10.00 -10.72
CA MET A 73 14.37 11.05 -11.11
C MET A 73 15.52 10.51 -11.97
N SER A 74 16.00 9.30 -11.67
CA SER A 74 17.07 8.63 -12.43
C SER A 74 16.59 8.07 -13.78
N GLY A 75 15.27 7.90 -13.95
CA GLY A 75 14.69 7.20 -15.09
C GLY A 75 14.37 5.75 -14.75
N TYR A 76 13.44 5.16 -15.51
CA TYR A 76 13.06 3.76 -15.31
C TYR A 76 14.23 2.84 -15.66
N ASP A 77 14.77 2.17 -14.64
CA ASP A 77 15.65 1.03 -14.77
C ASP A 77 14.94 -0.21 -14.19
N GLU A 78 14.80 -1.24 -15.01
CA GLU A 78 14.06 -2.45 -14.64
C GLU A 78 14.71 -3.16 -13.45
N THR A 79 16.05 -3.24 -13.43
CA THR A 79 16.81 -3.93 -12.39
C THR A 79 16.63 -3.26 -11.04
N ASP A 80 16.79 -1.95 -10.99
CA ASP A 80 16.58 -1.16 -9.78
C ASP A 80 15.12 -1.22 -9.31
N PHE A 81 14.18 -1.17 -10.25
CA PHE A 81 12.76 -1.19 -9.93
C PHE A 81 12.33 -2.52 -9.28
N VAL A 82 12.75 -3.66 -9.84
CA VAL A 82 12.39 -4.98 -9.25
C VAL A 82 12.98 -5.15 -7.84
N LEU A 83 14.08 -4.48 -7.51
CA LEU A 83 14.68 -4.48 -6.17
C LEU A 83 13.85 -3.73 -5.11
N LEU A 84 12.82 -2.97 -5.49
CA LEU A 84 11.87 -2.41 -4.53
C LEU A 84 11.11 -3.51 -3.75
N LYS A 85 10.83 -4.65 -4.39
CA LYS A 85 10.10 -5.78 -3.80
C LYS A 85 10.86 -6.43 -2.63
N PRO A 86 12.14 -6.86 -2.76
CA PRO A 86 12.91 -7.39 -1.63
C PRO A 86 13.18 -6.34 -0.54
N LYS A 87 13.36 -5.05 -0.90
CA LYS A 87 13.47 -3.97 0.10
C LYS A 87 12.20 -3.85 0.95
N LEU A 88 11.03 -3.94 0.33
CA LEU A 88 9.76 -3.90 1.03
C LEU A 88 9.52 -5.16 1.87
N ALA A 89 9.89 -6.34 1.36
CA ALA A 89 9.85 -7.59 2.12
C ALA A 89 10.72 -7.52 3.40
N TYR A 90 11.92 -6.94 3.30
CA TYR A 90 12.76 -6.70 4.47
C TYR A 90 12.09 -5.75 5.49
N ALA A 91 11.46 -4.68 5.02
CA ALA A 91 10.73 -3.75 5.89
C ALA A 91 9.56 -4.43 6.62
N VAL A 92 8.85 -5.36 5.95
CA VAL A 92 7.82 -6.21 6.55
C VAL A 92 8.42 -7.14 7.61
N GLY A 93 9.49 -7.86 7.30
CA GLY A 93 10.13 -8.78 8.25
C GLY A 93 10.71 -8.09 9.50
N ARG A 94 10.98 -6.77 9.41
CA ARG A 94 11.39 -5.93 10.54
C ARG A 94 10.21 -5.39 11.36
N ALA A 95 8.98 -5.46 10.86
CA ALA A 95 7.81 -5.06 11.60
C ALA A 95 7.56 -6.07 12.73
N LYS A 96 7.48 -5.58 13.97
CA LYS A 96 7.27 -6.43 15.15
C LYS A 96 5.85 -6.99 15.27
N ASP A 97 4.92 -6.43 14.50
CA ASP A 97 3.50 -6.75 14.54
C ASP A 97 3.11 -7.50 13.26
N ALA A 98 2.78 -8.78 13.41
CA ALA A 98 2.35 -9.65 12.31
C ALA A 98 1.02 -9.20 11.68
N ASN A 99 0.22 -8.41 12.40
CA ASN A 99 -1.05 -7.86 11.93
C ASN A 99 -0.91 -6.41 11.43
N ALA A 100 0.32 -5.89 11.28
CA ALA A 100 0.52 -4.54 10.78
C ALA A 100 0.13 -4.42 9.30
N LYS A 101 -0.51 -3.31 8.94
CA LYS A 101 -0.97 -3.02 7.57
C LYS A 101 0.17 -2.86 6.54
N ILE A 102 1.42 -2.82 7.01
CA ILE A 102 2.60 -2.93 6.12
C ILE A 102 2.64 -4.27 5.37
N ASN A 103 2.07 -5.33 5.94
CA ASN A 103 1.94 -6.63 5.26
C ASN A 103 1.02 -6.53 4.04
N ASP A 104 -0.13 -5.87 4.17
CA ASP A 104 -1.08 -5.69 3.07
C ASP A 104 -0.57 -4.67 2.04
N PHE A 105 0.09 -3.60 2.51
CA PHE A 105 0.84 -2.70 1.63
C PHE A 105 1.88 -3.45 0.80
N TYR A 106 2.69 -4.31 1.42
CA TYR A 106 3.64 -5.15 0.69
C TYR A 106 2.95 -6.04 -0.34
N PHE A 107 1.86 -6.71 0.03
CA PHE A 107 1.15 -7.60 -0.87
C PHE A 107 0.64 -6.85 -2.11
N VAL A 108 -0.08 -5.74 -1.93
CA VAL A 108 -0.62 -4.92 -3.03
C VAL A 108 0.49 -4.34 -3.90
N ILE A 109 1.49 -3.69 -3.29
CA ILE A 109 2.56 -3.02 -4.03
C ILE A 109 3.45 -4.02 -4.77
N SER A 110 3.72 -5.19 -4.18
CA SER A 110 4.48 -6.24 -4.87
C SER A 110 3.77 -6.72 -6.14
N LYS A 111 2.44 -6.88 -6.09
CA LYS A 111 1.66 -7.24 -7.28
C LYS A 111 1.63 -6.12 -8.31
N ALA A 112 1.57 -4.86 -7.88
CA ALA A 112 1.68 -3.74 -8.80
C ALA A 112 3.06 -3.68 -9.47
N ILE A 113 4.14 -3.94 -8.72
CA ILE A 113 5.52 -4.03 -9.25
C ILE A 113 5.63 -5.16 -10.29
N ASP A 114 5.04 -6.32 -10.03
CA ASP A 114 5.08 -7.49 -10.94
C ASP A 114 4.45 -7.20 -12.32
N ASN A 115 3.63 -6.14 -12.45
CA ASN A 115 2.99 -5.73 -13.71
C ASN A 115 3.79 -4.68 -14.50
N VAL A 116 4.94 -4.22 -13.98
CA VAL A 116 5.75 -3.18 -14.61
C VAL A 116 6.87 -3.82 -15.44
N SER A 117 6.82 -3.60 -16.75
CA SER A 117 7.79 -4.15 -17.72
C SER A 117 8.19 -3.12 -18.79
N SER A 118 7.82 -1.85 -18.58
CA SER A 118 8.11 -0.76 -19.51
C SER A 118 8.06 0.59 -18.78
N GLU A 119 8.63 1.62 -19.40
CA GLU A 119 8.60 2.97 -18.86
C GLU A 119 7.17 3.51 -18.72
N LEU A 120 6.27 3.13 -19.65
CA LEU A 120 4.84 3.47 -19.55
C LEU A 120 4.22 2.84 -18.30
N HIS A 121 4.46 1.55 -18.07
CA HIS A 121 3.93 0.85 -16.90
C HIS A 121 4.48 1.46 -15.61
N PHE A 122 5.77 1.82 -15.60
CA PHE A 122 6.39 2.50 -14.47
C PHE A 122 5.72 3.85 -14.19
N LYS A 123 5.47 4.67 -15.22
CA LYS A 123 4.74 5.95 -15.08
C LYS A 123 3.33 5.73 -14.53
N ASN A 124 2.64 4.68 -14.94
CA ASN A 124 1.32 4.33 -14.41
C ASN A 124 1.40 3.85 -12.96
N PHE A 125 2.37 3.00 -12.62
CA PHE A 125 2.67 2.58 -11.24
C PHE A 125 2.89 3.79 -10.31
N ILE A 126 3.70 4.77 -10.73
CA ILE A 126 3.94 5.99 -9.95
C ILE A 126 2.63 6.70 -9.63
N LYS A 127 1.75 6.88 -10.61
CA LYS A 127 0.45 7.53 -10.41
C LYS A 127 -0.45 6.77 -9.44
N VAL A 128 -0.52 5.44 -9.58
CA VAL A 128 -1.27 4.57 -8.64
C VAL A 128 -0.70 4.71 -7.22
N PHE A 129 0.62 4.63 -7.09
CA PHE A 129 1.30 4.73 -5.81
C PHE A 129 1.12 6.11 -5.16
N GLU A 130 1.25 7.19 -5.92
CA GLU A 130 1.02 8.57 -5.44
C GLU A 130 -0.43 8.78 -4.98
N ALA A 131 -1.41 8.18 -5.68
CA ALA A 131 -2.80 8.22 -5.25
C ALA A 131 -3.02 7.51 -3.90
N ILE A 132 -2.41 6.32 -3.70
CA ILE A 132 -2.47 5.59 -2.43
C ILE A 132 -1.85 6.43 -1.30
N VAL A 133 -0.69 7.04 -1.55
CA VAL A 133 0.01 7.90 -0.58
C VAL A 133 -0.84 9.11 -0.21
N ALA A 134 -1.49 9.75 -1.18
CA ALA A 134 -2.36 10.91 -0.94
C ALA A 134 -3.53 10.56 -0.01
N TYR A 135 -4.25 9.46 -0.29
CA TYR A 135 -5.38 9.03 0.54
C TYR A 135 -4.97 8.47 1.89
N HIS A 136 -3.81 7.82 1.98
CA HIS A 136 -3.19 7.45 3.26
C HIS A 136 -2.97 8.69 4.13
N LYS A 137 -2.32 9.72 3.56
CA LYS A 137 -2.02 10.95 4.26
C LYS A 137 -3.28 11.69 4.69
N ALA A 138 -4.28 11.76 3.81
CA ALA A 138 -5.58 12.38 4.12
C ALA A 138 -6.31 11.67 5.27
N ALA A 139 -6.26 10.33 5.30
CA ALA A 139 -6.86 9.53 6.36
C ALA A 139 -6.12 9.63 7.70
N GLU A 140 -4.78 9.76 7.66
CA GLU A 140 -3.97 9.95 8.86
C GLU A 140 -4.16 11.35 9.48
N GLU A 141 -4.40 12.38 8.66
CA GLU A 141 -4.66 13.76 9.11
C GLU A 141 -6.13 14.03 9.50
N SER A 142 -7.03 13.04 9.39
CA SER A 142 -8.47 13.17 9.66
C SER A 142 -9.16 14.33 8.91
N LYS A 143 -8.69 14.70 7.71
CA LYS A 143 -9.33 15.69 6.82
C LYS A 143 -10.46 15.09 5.95
N LEU A 144 -10.84 13.84 6.18
CA LEU A 144 -11.93 13.13 5.50
C LEU A 144 -12.97 12.60 6.50
N ASN A 145 -13.24 13.37 7.54
CA ASN A 145 -14.42 13.18 8.38
C ASN A 145 -15.38 14.35 8.09
N ASP A 146 -15.96 14.39 6.90
CA ASP A 146 -17.17 15.17 6.65
C ASP A 146 -18.05 14.41 5.67
N ASN A 147 -19.25 14.08 6.16
CA ASN A 147 -20.49 13.79 5.45
C ASN A 147 -20.61 12.44 4.73
N ASN A 148 -21.17 11.47 5.45
CA ASN A 148 -22.43 10.85 5.02
C ASN A 148 -23.26 10.45 6.23
#